data_AF-A0A3D1TQE2-F1
#
_entry.id   AF-A0A3D1TQE2-F1
#
_cell.length_a   1.000
_cell.length_b   1.000
_cell.length_c   1.000
_cell.angle_alpha   90.00
_cell.angle_beta   90.00
_cell.angle_gamma   90.00
#
_symmetry.space_group_name_H-M   'P 1'
#
loop_
_entity.id
_entity.type
_entity.pdbx_description
1 polymer ?
#
loop_
_entity_poly.entity_id
_entity_poly.type
_entity_poly.pdbx_seq_one_letter_code
_entity_poly.pdbx_strand_id
1 'polypeptide(L)'
;MLETIAAPQDPAPALLAAAAFAAADGRDTDAVDALQHLTTASPSREPRTNIPFATQLAAFRADGFICRYCGKRTVLLPTLRLLSELYPLAFPYHTSWKYGQCHPLYWTHSASCDHLVPVARGGTNGPANLVTACYLCNSLKSGWLLAELAWRLRPRAIGEWDGLGGCLS
;
A
#
# COMPACT_ATOMS: atom_id res chain seq x y z
N MET A 1 0.07 27.38 -14.81
CA MET A 1 1.08 26.70 -15.64
C MET A 1 1.42 25.40 -14.92
N LEU A 2 0.92 24.26 -15.41
CA LEU A 2 1.20 22.95 -14.80
C LEU A 2 2.56 22.49 -15.33
N GLU A 3 3.61 22.63 -14.53
CA GLU A 3 4.90 22.03 -14.86
C GLU A 3 4.73 20.52 -14.93
N THR A 4 4.89 19.99 -16.14
CA THR A 4 4.90 18.54 -16.36
C THR A 4 6.26 18.06 -15.88
N ILE A 5 6.33 17.64 -14.61
CA ILE A 5 7.47 16.89 -14.09
C ILE A 5 7.53 15.61 -14.94
N ALA A 6 8.54 15.51 -15.82
CA ALA A 6 8.80 14.32 -16.60
C ALA A 6 8.92 13.13 -15.63
N ALA A 7 8.24 12.03 -15.93
CA ALA A 7 8.43 10.81 -15.16
C ALA A 7 9.94 10.48 -15.19
N PRO A 8 10.55 10.08 -14.05
CA PRO A 8 11.92 9.61 -14.06
C PRO A 8 12.05 8.52 -15.14
N GLN A 9 13.06 8.61 -15.99
CA GLN A 9 13.29 7.58 -17.00
C GLN A 9 13.62 6.29 -16.27
N ASP A 10 12.76 5.28 -16.41
CA ASP A 10 13.00 3.94 -15.88
C ASP A 10 13.99 3.22 -16.83
N PRO A 11 15.24 2.98 -16.42
CA PRO A 11 16.22 2.32 -17.27
C PRO A 11 15.99 0.80 -17.34
N ALA A 12 15.11 0.25 -16.50
CA ALA A 12 14.98 -1.20 -16.35
C ALA A 12 14.60 -1.92 -17.65
N PRO A 13 13.63 -1.46 -18.47
CA PRO A 13 13.32 -2.12 -19.73
C PRO A 13 14.52 -2.16 -20.70
N ALA A 14 15.32 -1.09 -20.75
CA ALA A 14 16.49 -1.01 -21.62
C ALA A 14 17.62 -1.94 -21.16
N LEU A 15 17.90 -1.96 -19.86
CA LEU A 15 18.90 -2.86 -19.26
C LEU A 15 18.49 -4.34 -19.38
N LEU A 16 17.21 -4.65 -19.18
CA LEU A 16 16.67 -6.00 -19.39
C LEU A 16 16.77 -6.43 -20.86
N ALA A 17 16.48 -5.53 -21.80
CA ALA A 17 16.66 -5.81 -23.22
C ALA A 17 18.13 -6.09 -23.56
N ALA A 18 19.05 -5.24 -23.09
CA ALA A 18 20.49 -5.44 -23.28
C ALA A 18 20.95 -6.79 -22.72
N ALA A 19 20.51 -7.15 -21.51
CA ALA A 19 20.82 -8.43 -20.90
C ALA A 19 20.26 -9.62 -21.69
N ALA A 20 19.00 -9.53 -22.14
CA ALA A 20 18.34 -10.60 -22.89
C ALA A 20 19.01 -10.84 -24.25
N PHE A 21 19.36 -9.77 -24.98
CA PHE A 21 20.05 -9.89 -26.26
C PHE A 21 21.48 -10.43 -26.08
N ALA A 22 22.22 -9.95 -25.07
CA ALA A 22 23.53 -10.49 -24.75
C ALA A 22 23.50 -11.99 -24.44
N ALA A 23 22.54 -12.44 -23.64
CA ALA A 23 22.35 -13.85 -23.34
C ALA A 23 22.00 -14.68 -24.59
N ALA A 24 21.15 -14.15 -25.48
CA ALA A 24 20.78 -14.83 -26.72
C ALA A 24 21.97 -15.02 -27.69
N ASP A 25 22.93 -14.10 -27.67
CA ASP A 25 24.16 -14.15 -28.47
C ASP A 25 25.29 -14.96 -27.81
N GLY A 26 25.08 -15.54 -26.63
CA GLY A 26 26.11 -16.26 -25.86
C GLY A 26 27.15 -15.34 -25.20
N ARG A 27 26.85 -14.06 -25.01
CA ARG A 27 27.70 -13.05 -24.35
C ARG A 27 27.33 -12.90 -22.88
N ASP A 28 27.54 -13.95 -22.10
CA ASP A 28 27.08 -14.03 -20.70
C ASP A 28 27.66 -12.92 -19.80
N THR A 29 28.91 -12.50 -20.02
CA THR A 29 29.52 -11.40 -19.25
C THR A 29 28.77 -10.08 -19.44
N ASP A 30 28.41 -9.74 -20.68
CA ASP A 30 27.66 -8.52 -21.01
C ASP A 30 26.23 -8.58 -20.45
N ALA A 31 25.63 -9.78 -20.45
CA ALA A 31 24.31 -9.99 -19.88
C ALA A 31 24.30 -9.73 -18.37
N VAL A 32 25.31 -10.25 -17.67
CA VAL A 32 25.47 -10.04 -16.22
C VAL A 32 25.77 -8.57 -15.90
N ASP A 33 26.63 -7.91 -16.67
CA ASP A 33 26.95 -6.49 -16.50
C ASP A 33 25.70 -5.61 -16.61
N ALA A 34 24.89 -5.81 -17.65
CA ALA A 34 23.60 -5.11 -17.81
C ALA A 34 22.63 -5.35 -16.63
N LEU A 35 22.58 -6.59 -16.11
CA LEU A 35 21.75 -6.92 -14.94
C LEU A 35 22.27 -6.30 -13.64
N GLN A 36 23.58 -6.14 -13.47
CA GLN A 36 24.18 -5.52 -12.29
C GLN A 36 23.84 -4.04 -12.15
N HIS A 37 23.51 -3.38 -13.27
CA HIS A 37 22.99 -2.01 -13.26
C HIS A 37 21.51 -1.89 -12.86
N LEU A 38 20.77 -3.00 -12.76
CA LEU A 38 19.43 -3.00 -12.19
C LEU A 38 19.49 -2.89 -10.67
N THR A 39 18.56 -2.13 -10.09
CA THR A 39 18.46 -2.04 -8.62
C THR A 39 18.06 -3.39 -8.04
N THR A 40 18.90 -3.97 -7.18
CA THR A 40 18.71 -5.29 -6.57
C THR A 40 18.22 -5.25 -5.12
N ALA A 41 18.23 -4.06 -4.49
CA ALA A 41 17.92 -3.93 -3.07
C ALA A 41 16.41 -4.05 -2.81
N SER A 42 15.95 -5.26 -2.48
CA SER A 42 14.69 -5.42 -1.76
C SER A 42 14.87 -4.87 -0.33
N PRO A 43 14.01 -3.97 0.16
CA PRO A 43 14.14 -3.45 1.51
C PRO A 43 14.09 -4.61 2.52
N SER A 44 15.00 -4.60 3.50
CA SER A 44 15.00 -5.58 4.58
C SER A 44 13.69 -5.48 5.39
N ARG A 45 13.16 -6.63 5.81
CA ARG A 45 11.90 -6.68 6.57
C ARG A 45 12.20 -6.46 8.04
N GLU A 46 12.29 -5.19 8.46
CA GLU A 46 12.42 -4.88 9.88
C GLU A 46 11.16 -5.30 10.68
N PRO A 47 11.31 -5.72 11.95
CA PRO A 47 10.18 -5.99 12.82
C PRO A 47 9.33 -4.74 12.98
N ARG A 48 8.06 -4.80 12.55
CA ARG A 48 7.13 -3.68 12.69
C ARG A 48 6.64 -3.60 14.14
N THR A 49 6.86 -2.47 14.79
CA THR A 49 6.14 -2.15 16.03
C THR A 49 4.66 -1.91 15.71
N ASN A 50 3.76 -2.48 16.52
CA ASN A 50 2.33 -2.29 16.31
C ASN A 50 1.94 -0.83 16.60
N ILE A 51 1.23 -0.18 15.68
CA ILE A 51 0.73 1.18 15.88
C ILE A 51 -0.49 1.08 16.81
N PRO A 52 -0.54 1.80 17.95
CA PRO A 52 -1.70 1.79 18.84
C PRO A 52 -2.99 2.13 18.09
N PHE A 53 -4.10 1.48 18.43
CA PHE A 53 -5.38 1.68 17.74
C PHE A 53 -5.83 3.15 17.76
N ALA A 54 -5.64 3.86 18.88
CA ALA A 54 -5.94 5.28 18.98
C ALA A 54 -5.17 6.13 17.95
N THR A 55 -3.90 5.80 17.70
CA THR A 55 -3.07 6.47 16.69
C THR A 55 -3.54 6.15 15.28
N GLN A 56 -3.92 4.89 15.01
CA GLN A 56 -4.51 4.52 13.71
C GLN A 56 -5.81 5.29 13.47
N LEU A 57 -6.70 5.31 14.46
CA LEU A 57 -7.98 6.01 14.38
C LEU A 57 -7.81 7.52 14.19
N ALA A 58 -6.80 8.13 14.80
CA ALA A 58 -6.47 9.54 14.58
C ALA A 58 -6.07 9.81 13.12
N ALA A 59 -5.26 8.96 12.51
CA ALA A 59 -4.92 9.05 11.08
C ALA A 59 -6.18 8.89 10.20
N PHE A 60 -7.03 7.92 10.53
CA PHE A 60 -8.29 7.67 9.81
C PHE A 60 -9.21 8.88 9.83
N ARG A 61 -9.44 9.46 11.00
CA ARG A 61 -10.24 10.68 11.16
C ARG A 61 -9.65 11.86 10.42
N ALA A 62 -8.32 12.05 10.51
CA ALA A 62 -7.65 13.16 9.85
C ALA A 62 -7.73 13.07 8.30
N ASP A 63 -7.91 11.88 7.74
CA ASP A 63 -8.10 11.67 6.30
C ASP A 63 -9.58 11.51 5.87
N GLY A 64 -10.54 11.62 6.80
CA GLY A 64 -11.96 11.39 6.53
C GLY A 64 -12.28 9.94 6.15
N PHE A 65 -11.48 8.98 6.65
CA PHE A 65 -11.58 7.56 6.32
C PHE A 65 -11.47 7.28 4.81
N ILE A 66 -10.81 8.17 4.06
CA ILE A 66 -10.56 8.03 2.63
C ILE A 66 -9.13 7.52 2.43
N CYS A 67 -8.96 6.47 1.62
CA CYS A 67 -7.65 5.99 1.24
C CYS A 67 -6.87 7.10 0.52
N ARG A 68 -5.72 7.50 1.06
CA ARG A 68 -4.87 8.59 0.54
C ARG A 68 -4.12 8.22 -0.74
N TYR A 69 -4.21 6.98 -1.20
CA TYR A 69 -3.62 6.51 -2.46
C TYR A 69 -4.65 6.42 -3.58
N CYS A 70 -5.73 5.63 -3.40
CA CYS A 70 -6.74 5.43 -4.44
C CYS A 70 -8.01 6.28 -4.28
N GLY A 71 -8.26 6.87 -3.10
CA GLY A 71 -9.43 7.70 -2.80
C GLY A 71 -10.73 6.95 -2.51
N LYS A 72 -10.68 5.62 -2.34
CA LYS A 72 -11.85 4.86 -1.89
C LYS A 72 -12.21 5.21 -0.45
N ARG A 73 -13.51 5.19 -0.15
CA ARG A 73 -14.04 5.16 1.22
C ARG A 73 -13.63 3.85 1.87
N THR A 74 -12.88 3.95 2.96
CA THR A 74 -12.46 2.79 3.76
C THR A 74 -13.44 2.53 4.89
N VAL A 75 -13.54 1.28 5.32
CA VAL A 75 -14.43 0.82 6.39
C VAL A 75 -13.57 0.30 7.53
N LEU A 76 -13.93 0.64 8.77
CA LEU A 76 -13.26 0.12 9.96
C LEU A 76 -13.34 -1.41 9.99
N LEU A 77 -12.20 -2.06 10.27
CA LEU A 77 -12.13 -3.53 10.31
C LEU A 77 -13.13 -4.17 11.30
N PRO A 78 -13.37 -3.61 12.51
CA PRO A 78 -14.42 -4.10 13.41
C PRO A 78 -15.82 -4.13 12.78
N THR A 79 -16.18 -3.15 11.95
CA THR A 79 -17.47 -3.12 11.26
C THR A 79 -17.61 -4.28 10.27
N LEU A 80 -16.54 -4.58 9.50
CA LEU A 80 -16.55 -5.73 8.59
C LEU A 80 -16.64 -7.06 9.36
N ARG A 81 -15.97 -7.14 10.52
CA ARG A 81 -16.00 -8.32 11.40
C ARG A 81 -17.41 -8.59 11.92
N LEU A 82 -18.10 -7.54 12.37
CA LEU A 82 -19.48 -7.61 12.81
C LEU A 82 -20.39 -8.15 11.70
N LEU A 83 -20.23 -7.67 10.46
CA LEU A 83 -20.99 -8.19 9.32
C LEU A 83 -20.72 -9.68 9.05
N SER A 84 -19.47 -10.13 9.20
CA SER A 84 -19.13 -11.55 9.06
C SER A 84 -19.73 -12.41 10.18
N GLU A 85 -19.85 -11.86 11.39
CA GLU A 85 -20.47 -12.55 12.51
C GLU A 85 -21.99 -12.66 12.34
N LEU A 86 -22.64 -11.58 11.90
CA LEU A 86 -24.09 -11.54 11.68
C LEU A 86 -24.52 -12.34 10.43
N TYR A 87 -23.71 -12.31 9.37
CA TYR A 87 -24.06 -12.86 8.06
C TYR A 87 -22.93 -13.71 7.47
N PRO A 88 -22.48 -14.80 8.13
CA PRO A 88 -21.28 -15.54 7.73
C PRO A 88 -21.36 -16.17 6.34
N LEU A 89 -22.57 -16.53 5.87
CA LEU A 89 -22.77 -17.08 4.52
C LEU A 89 -22.68 -16.00 3.43
N ALA A 90 -23.15 -14.78 3.70
CA ALA A 90 -23.13 -13.68 2.74
C ALA A 90 -21.82 -12.88 2.79
N PHE A 91 -21.19 -12.81 3.95
CA PHE A 91 -20.01 -12.01 4.23
C PHE A 91 -18.92 -12.84 4.93
N PRO A 92 -18.38 -13.87 4.26
CA PRO A 92 -17.48 -14.83 4.89
C PRO A 92 -16.19 -14.19 5.39
N TYR A 93 -15.62 -14.78 6.45
CA TYR A 93 -14.33 -14.42 6.99
C TYR A 93 -13.48 -15.66 7.27
N HIS A 94 -12.20 -15.56 6.94
CA HIS A 94 -11.16 -16.52 7.33
C HIS A 94 -10.03 -15.78 8.04
N THR A 95 -9.51 -16.30 9.16
CA THR A 95 -8.49 -15.64 10.01
C THR A 95 -7.24 -15.17 9.26
N SER A 96 -6.74 -15.98 8.33
CA SER A 96 -5.61 -15.64 7.45
C SER A 96 -5.98 -14.85 6.19
N TRP A 97 -7.25 -14.44 6.05
CA TRP A 97 -7.80 -13.74 4.90
C TRP A 97 -7.45 -14.49 3.62
N LYS A 98 -7.82 -15.77 3.54
CA LYS A 98 -7.55 -16.59 2.36
C LYS A 98 -8.49 -16.16 1.22
N TYR A 99 -7.93 -16.03 0.02
CA TYR A 99 -8.71 -15.77 -1.18
C TYR A 99 -9.79 -16.86 -1.35
N GLY A 100 -11.00 -16.45 -1.76
CA GLY A 100 -12.15 -17.35 -1.91
C GLY A 100 -12.82 -17.81 -0.59
N GLN A 101 -12.23 -17.50 0.57
CA GLN A 101 -12.77 -17.86 1.90
C GLN A 101 -13.07 -16.64 2.78
N CYS A 102 -12.78 -15.45 2.28
CA CYS A 102 -13.01 -14.18 2.95
C CYS A 102 -13.61 -13.21 1.93
N HIS A 103 -14.53 -12.34 2.37
CA HIS A 103 -15.21 -11.43 1.46
C HIS A 103 -14.21 -10.39 0.88
N PRO A 104 -14.22 -10.09 -0.43
CA PRO A 104 -13.23 -9.20 -1.07
C PRO A 104 -13.10 -7.80 -0.46
N LEU A 105 -14.12 -7.32 0.26
CA LEU A 105 -14.09 -6.02 0.95
C LEU A 105 -13.04 -5.95 2.07
N TYR A 106 -12.63 -7.08 2.66
CA TYR A 106 -11.53 -7.09 3.62
C TYR A 106 -10.22 -6.56 3.02
N TRP A 107 -9.91 -6.85 1.76
CA TRP A 107 -8.73 -6.30 1.11
C TRP A 107 -9.00 -4.94 0.47
N THR A 108 -10.15 -4.81 -0.19
CA THR A 108 -10.39 -3.68 -1.08
C THR A 108 -10.87 -2.43 -0.34
N HIS A 109 -11.45 -2.58 0.85
CA HIS A 109 -12.12 -1.49 1.58
C HIS A 109 -11.77 -1.40 3.06
N SER A 110 -11.15 -2.40 3.70
CA SER A 110 -10.76 -2.24 5.11
C SER A 110 -9.75 -1.11 5.29
N ALA A 111 -9.97 -0.26 6.29
CA ALA A 111 -9.07 0.79 6.69
C ALA A 111 -7.81 0.17 7.31
N SER A 112 -6.65 0.65 6.87
CA SER A 112 -5.35 0.31 7.42
C SER A 112 -4.50 1.57 7.55
N CYS A 113 -3.67 1.62 8.58
CA CYS A 113 -2.72 2.70 8.79
C CYS A 113 -1.43 2.34 8.06
N ASP A 114 -0.94 3.25 7.22
CA ASP A 114 0.27 3.06 6.44
C ASP A 114 1.22 4.24 6.60
N HIS A 115 2.51 3.97 6.41
CA HIS A 115 3.57 4.95 6.49
C HIS A 115 3.92 5.50 5.10
N LEU A 116 3.96 6.83 4.94
CA LEU A 116 4.41 7.45 3.69
C LEU A 116 5.86 7.06 3.39
N VAL A 117 6.74 7.26 4.37
CA VAL A 117 8.09 6.70 4.42
C VAL A 117 8.04 5.41 5.22
N PRO A 118 8.31 4.23 4.62
CA PRO A 118 8.31 2.95 5.33
C PRO A 118 9.30 2.95 6.50
N VAL A 119 8.98 2.20 7.57
CA VAL A 119 9.86 2.06 8.75
C VAL A 119 11.26 1.56 8.37
N ALA A 120 11.33 0.54 7.50
CA ALA A 120 12.59 -0.01 6.97
C ALA A 120 13.45 1.01 6.18
N ARG A 121 12.91 2.21 5.92
CA ARG A 121 13.59 3.33 5.27
C ARG A 121 13.68 4.56 6.20
N GLY A 122 13.61 4.36 7.52
CA GLY A 122 13.70 5.43 8.52
C GLY A 122 12.38 6.16 8.82
N GLY A 123 11.25 5.63 8.37
CA GLY A 123 9.93 6.20 8.64
C GLY A 123 9.51 6.16 10.12
N THR A 124 8.92 7.25 10.60
CA THR A 124 8.45 7.35 12.00
C THR A 124 6.97 6.98 12.15
N ASN A 125 6.54 6.66 13.37
CA ASN A 125 5.12 6.50 13.71
C ASN A 125 4.41 7.85 13.99
N GLY A 126 4.98 8.96 13.54
CA GLY A 126 4.43 10.29 13.76
C GLY A 126 3.22 10.59 12.86
N PRO A 127 2.30 11.47 13.26
CA PRO A 127 1.08 11.78 12.51
C PRO A 127 1.33 12.38 11.12
N ALA A 128 2.50 12.97 10.89
CA ALA A 128 2.90 13.48 9.57
C ALA A 128 3.26 12.34 8.58
N ASN A 129 3.65 11.17 9.09
CA ASN A 129 4.05 10.02 8.29
C ASN A 129 2.94 8.95 8.19
N LEU A 130 1.90 9.03 9.02
CA LEU A 130 0.80 8.07 9.03
C LEU A 130 -0.39 8.56 8.21
N VAL A 131 -0.90 7.68 7.36
CA VAL A 131 -2.07 7.93 6.51
C VAL A 131 -3.02 6.75 6.48
N THR A 132 -4.25 7.04 6.11
CA THR A 132 -5.28 6.05 5.79
C THR A 132 -5.02 5.45 4.42
N ALA A 133 -4.94 4.14 4.37
CA ALA A 133 -4.91 3.36 3.15
C ALA A 133 -5.93 2.23 3.21
N CYS A 134 -6.58 1.89 2.10
CA CYS A 134 -7.23 0.58 2.04
C CYS A 134 -6.16 -0.51 2.08
N TYR A 135 -6.49 -1.67 2.64
CA TYR A 135 -5.53 -2.76 2.80
C TYR A 135 -4.82 -3.15 1.50
N LEU A 136 -5.52 -3.17 0.37
CA LEU A 136 -4.94 -3.47 -0.94
C LEU A 136 -3.84 -2.46 -1.32
N CYS A 137 -4.08 -1.15 -1.17
CA CYS A 137 -3.07 -0.16 -1.50
C CYS A 137 -1.89 -0.20 -0.54
N ASN A 138 -2.13 -0.42 0.75
CA ASN A 138 -1.06 -0.62 1.74
C ASN A 138 -0.21 -1.85 1.38
N SER A 139 -0.85 -2.97 1.04
CA SER A 139 -0.15 -4.20 0.62
C SER A 139 0.65 -4.01 -0.66
N LEU A 140 0.13 -3.25 -1.63
CA LEU A 140 0.83 -2.93 -2.88
C LEU A 140 2.00 -1.98 -2.65
N LYS A 141 1.82 -0.95 -1.79
CA LYS A 141 2.89 -0.01 -1.46
C LYS A 141 4.02 -0.70 -0.69
N SER A 142 3.68 -1.52 0.30
CA SER A 142 4.64 -2.30 1.07
C SER A 142 5.82 -1.41 1.56
N GLY A 143 7.06 -1.82 1.30
CA GLY A 143 8.28 -1.08 1.62
C GLY A 143 8.73 -0.04 0.57
N TRP A 144 7.90 0.29 -0.42
CA TRP A 144 8.21 1.29 -1.44
C TRP A 144 7.83 2.71 -1.00
N LEU A 145 8.58 3.69 -1.48
CA LEU A 145 8.23 5.09 -1.48
C LEU A 145 7.22 5.37 -2.60
N LEU A 146 6.39 6.40 -2.43
CA LEU A 146 5.42 6.77 -3.46
C LEU A 146 6.08 7.14 -4.80
N ALA A 147 7.24 7.81 -4.74
CA ALA A 147 8.00 8.19 -5.93
C ALA A 147 8.46 6.98 -6.75
N GLU A 148 8.84 5.87 -6.09
CA GLU A 148 9.28 4.64 -6.74
C GLU A 148 8.13 3.92 -7.45
N LEU A 149 6.90 4.11 -6.98
CA LEU A 149 5.70 3.57 -7.61
C LEU A 149 5.06 4.55 -8.62
N ALA A 150 5.66 5.72 -8.81
CA ALA A 150 5.04 6.86 -9.50
C ALA A 150 3.65 7.22 -8.94
N TRP A 151 3.40 6.95 -7.66
CA TRP A 151 2.17 7.29 -6.96
C TRP A 151 2.21 8.73 -6.46
N ARG A 152 1.05 9.37 -6.45
CA ARG A 152 0.87 10.69 -5.84
C ARG A 152 -0.02 10.56 -4.63
N LEU A 153 0.38 11.18 -3.53
CA LEU A 153 -0.45 11.25 -2.34
C LEU A 153 -1.65 12.17 -2.64
N ARG A 154 -2.86 11.65 -2.48
CA ARG A 154 -4.08 12.44 -2.65
C ARG A 154 -4.22 13.44 -1.49
N PRO A 155 -4.88 14.59 -1.67
CA PRO A 155 -5.18 15.49 -0.55
C PRO A 155 -6.13 14.83 0.46
N ARG A 156 -6.19 15.38 1.67
CA ARG A 156 -7.18 14.97 2.68
C ARG A 156 -8.59 15.31 2.16
N ALA A 157 -9.53 14.38 2.32
CA ALA A 157 -10.92 14.57 1.91
C ALA A 157 -11.81 14.40 3.14
N ILE A 158 -11.98 15.48 3.89
CA ILE A 158 -12.84 15.51 5.08
C ILE A 158 -14.29 15.65 4.62
N GLY A 159 -15.17 14.79 5.11
CA GLY A 159 -16.60 14.79 4.80
C GLY A 159 -17.37 13.98 5.83
N GLU A 160 -18.62 13.62 5.51
CA GLU A 160 -19.52 12.91 6.42
C GLU A 160 -19.18 11.42 6.60
N TRP A 161 -18.30 10.88 5.77
CA TRP A 161 -17.92 9.47 5.86
C TRP A 161 -17.04 9.23 7.10
N ASP A 162 -17.54 8.40 8.02
CA ASP A 162 -16.92 8.10 9.32
C ASP A 162 -16.27 6.71 9.37
N GLY A 163 -16.16 6.04 8.21
CA GLY A 163 -15.66 4.66 8.13
C GLY A 163 -16.64 3.61 8.66
N LEU A 164 -17.93 3.95 8.79
CA LEU A 164 -18.97 3.15 9.46
C LEU A 164 -18.62 2.89 10.93
N GLY A 165 -18.06 3.88 11.62
CA GLY A 165 -17.78 3.80 13.05
C GLY A 165 -19.05 3.94 13.90
N GLY A 166 -20.01 4.76 13.47
CA GLY A 166 -21.26 5.00 14.17
C GLY A 166 -22.20 3.80 14.27
N CYS A 167 -21.97 2.70 13.54
CA CYS A 167 -22.75 1.47 13.69
C CYS A 167 -22.23 0.54 14.79
N LEU A 168 -21.16 0.93 15.50
CA LEU A 168 -20.55 0.18 16.61
C LEU A 168 -20.92 0.75 17.99
N SER A 169 -21.73 1.81 18.03
CA SER A 169 -22.20 2.47 19.26
C SER A 169 -23.51 1.90 19.78
#